data_AF-A0A511NE18-F1
#
_entry.id   AF-A0A511NE18-F1
#
_cell.length_a   1.000
_cell.length_b   1.000
_cell.length_c   1.000
_cell.angle_alpha   90.00
_cell.angle_beta   90.00
_cell.angle_gamma   90.00
#
_symmetry.space_group_name_H-M   'P 1'
#
loop_
_entity.id
_entity.type
_entity.pdbx_description
1 polymer ?
#
loop_
_entity_poly.entity_id
_entity_poly.type
_entity_poly.pdbx_seq_one_letter_code
_entity_poly.pdbx_strand_id
1 'polypeptide(L)'
;MNYLETYWLTSKSVIGAVHFLSASVGLGVGLLILILRPGTKLHKRLGYIFVSVLLCVNITALFIHELGMRFGPFHYMIPFSVWALYRGIWPFISKNFKGDRIAVHIKGMVAAALGLWAAFFAELFVRVPVIREITLPKTVNPVLGITIVGVFFFLVFVVLIFFVTKFQLKRIGKKK
;
A
#
# COMPACT_ATOMS: atom_id res chain seq x y z
N MET A 1 -14.70 22.33 23.70
CA MET A 1 -13.41 22.40 22.99
C MET A 1 -13.63 21.91 21.57
N ASN A 2 -13.34 22.75 20.57
CA ASN A 2 -13.54 22.42 19.16
C ASN A 2 -12.62 21.27 18.76
N TYR A 3 -13.18 20.08 18.52
CA TYR A 3 -12.45 18.93 17.95
C TYR A 3 -11.73 19.26 16.63
N LEU A 4 -12.21 20.28 15.91
CA LEU A 4 -11.62 20.81 14.68
C LEU A 4 -10.28 21.52 14.89
N GLU A 5 -9.95 21.97 16.12
CA GLU A 5 -8.68 22.66 16.40
C GLU A 5 -7.57 21.72 16.91
N THR A 6 -7.90 20.50 17.34
CA THR A 6 -6.93 19.59 17.97
C THR A 6 -6.18 18.69 16.97
N TYR A 7 -6.64 18.57 15.73
CA TYR A 7 -6.01 17.76 14.68
C TYR A 7 -5.75 18.59 13.43
N TRP A 8 -4.62 19.30 13.41
CA TRP A 8 -4.24 20.29 12.39
C TRP A 8 -4.06 19.74 10.96
N LEU A 9 -4.09 18.41 10.75
CA LEU A 9 -3.86 17.76 9.44
C LEU A 9 -4.86 16.63 9.20
N THR A 10 -6.03 16.99 8.67
CA THR A 10 -7.12 16.07 8.27
C THR A 10 -7.02 15.71 6.79
N SER A 11 -7.86 14.79 6.32
CA SER A 11 -8.00 14.45 4.89
C SER A 11 -8.42 15.65 4.02
N LYS A 12 -8.95 16.71 4.65
CA LYS A 12 -9.35 17.96 3.99
C LYS A 12 -8.20 18.97 3.86
N SER A 13 -7.04 18.67 4.43
CA SER A 13 -5.85 19.52 4.32
C SER A 13 -5.13 19.32 2.98
N VAL A 14 -4.18 20.24 2.69
CA VAL A 14 -3.26 20.08 1.55
C VAL A 14 -2.50 18.76 1.63
N ILE A 15 -2.10 18.33 2.82
CA ILE A 15 -1.42 17.04 3.01
C ILE A 15 -2.34 15.87 2.66
N GLY A 16 -3.61 15.94 3.06
CA GLY A 16 -4.64 14.98 2.66
C GLY A 16 -4.81 14.90 1.14
N ALA A 17 -4.85 16.04 0.46
CA ALA A 17 -4.94 16.10 -1.00
C ALA A 17 -3.69 15.51 -1.68
N VAL A 18 -2.49 15.87 -1.22
CA VAL A 18 -1.22 15.33 -1.72
C VAL A 18 -1.18 13.81 -1.53
N HIS A 19 -1.58 13.31 -0.36
CA HIS A 19 -1.67 11.88 -0.09
C HIS A 19 -2.62 11.18 -1.06
N PHE A 20 -3.84 11.70 -1.21
CA PHE A 20 -4.87 11.10 -2.07
C PHE A 20 -4.44 11.05 -3.55
N LEU A 21 -3.91 12.17 -4.07
CA LEU A 21 -3.41 12.23 -5.44
C LEU A 21 -2.21 11.29 -5.65
N SER A 22 -1.25 11.29 -4.71
CA SER A 22 -0.10 10.38 -4.76
C SER A 22 -0.55 8.92 -4.71
N ALA A 23 -1.48 8.57 -3.82
CA ALA A 23 -2.01 7.22 -3.71
C ALA A 23 -2.72 6.79 -5.00
N SER A 24 -3.50 7.67 -5.61
CA SER A 24 -4.20 7.42 -6.88
C SER A 24 -3.22 7.13 -8.02
N VAL A 25 -2.15 7.94 -8.14
CA VAL A 25 -1.05 7.68 -9.08
C VAL A 25 -0.35 6.37 -8.74
N GLY A 26 -0.09 6.12 -7.46
CA GLY A 26 0.56 4.91 -6.96
C GLY A 26 -0.21 3.63 -7.29
N LEU A 27 -1.54 3.64 -7.20
CA LEU A 27 -2.40 2.53 -7.57
C LEU A 27 -2.29 2.22 -9.07
N GLY A 28 -2.38 3.25 -9.91
CA GLY A 28 -2.25 3.12 -11.36
C GLY A 28 -0.86 2.63 -11.78
N VAL A 29 0.20 3.29 -11.33
CA VAL A 29 1.58 2.90 -11.65
C VAL A 29 1.90 1.53 -11.06
N GLY A 30 1.47 1.25 -9.83
CA GLY A 30 1.62 -0.03 -9.16
C GLY A 30 0.98 -1.19 -9.93
N LEU A 31 -0.20 -0.98 -10.49
CA LEU A 31 -0.85 -1.97 -11.36
C LEU A 31 -0.07 -2.15 -12.68
N LEU A 32 0.34 -1.05 -13.31
CA LEU A 32 1.10 -1.10 -14.56
C LEU A 32 2.43 -1.86 -14.41
N ILE A 33 3.18 -1.64 -13.33
CA ILE A 33 4.46 -2.36 -13.11
C ILE A 33 4.26 -3.87 -12.92
N LEU A 34 3.11 -4.31 -12.38
CA LEU A 34 2.75 -5.72 -12.24
C LEU A 34 2.37 -6.33 -13.61
N ILE A 35 1.70 -5.59 -14.48
CA ILE A 35 1.31 -6.08 -15.81
C ILE A 35 2.54 -6.16 -16.74
N LEU A 36 3.42 -5.15 -16.69
CA LEU A 36 4.60 -5.09 -17.54
C LEU A 36 5.56 -6.26 -17.29
N ARG A 37 6.29 -6.67 -18.34
CA ARG A 37 7.34 -7.68 -18.19
C ARG A 37 8.45 -7.11 -17.29
N PRO A 38 8.81 -7.78 -16.17
CA PRO A 38 9.85 -7.30 -15.28
C PRO A 38 11.17 -7.09 -16.02
N GLY A 39 11.88 -6.00 -15.68
CA GLY A 39 13.18 -5.65 -16.25
C GLY A 39 13.17 -4.88 -17.57
N THR A 40 12.02 -4.67 -18.21
CA THR A 40 11.92 -3.79 -19.40
C THR A 40 12.26 -2.33 -19.07
N LYS A 41 12.67 -1.54 -20.07
CA LYS A 41 12.96 -0.10 -19.89
C LYS A 41 11.78 0.65 -19.26
N LEU A 42 10.56 0.36 -19.73
CA LEU A 42 9.33 0.94 -19.19
C LEU A 42 9.07 0.50 -17.75
N HIS A 43 9.21 -0.79 -17.44
CA HIS A 43 9.06 -1.30 -16.07
C HIS A 43 10.02 -0.62 -15.10
N LYS A 44 11.30 -0.41 -15.49
CA LYS A 44 12.28 0.29 -14.66
C LYS A 44 11.89 1.75 -14.41
N ARG A 45 11.52 2.50 -15.46
CA ARG A 45 11.10 3.91 -15.35
C ARG A 45 9.89 4.06 -14.43
N LEU A 46 8.85 3.25 -14.65
CA LEU A 46 7.66 3.26 -13.80
C LEU A 46 7.96 2.78 -12.38
N GLY A 47 8.91 1.85 -12.21
CA GLY A 47 9.39 1.41 -10.90
C GLY A 47 9.98 2.57 -10.08
N TYR A 48 10.81 3.43 -10.67
CA TYR A 48 11.32 4.62 -9.98
C TYR A 48 10.22 5.61 -9.62
N ILE A 49 9.25 5.84 -10.51
CA ILE A 49 8.08 6.69 -10.23
C ILE A 49 7.29 6.10 -9.05
N PHE A 50 6.99 4.81 -9.09
CA PHE A 50 6.25 4.11 -8.04
C PHE A 50 6.94 4.21 -6.68
N VAL A 51 8.26 4.03 -6.63
CA VAL A 51 9.04 4.16 -5.38
C VAL A 51 8.89 5.56 -4.78
N SER A 52 9.10 6.61 -5.58
CA SER A 52 8.98 7.99 -5.11
C SER A 52 7.56 8.32 -4.65
N VAL A 53 6.56 7.88 -5.41
CA VAL A 53 5.14 8.07 -5.08
C VAL A 53 4.78 7.33 -3.80
N LEU A 54 5.17 6.06 -3.64
CA LEU A 54 4.85 5.29 -2.45
C LEU A 54 5.54 5.85 -1.19
N LEU A 55 6.75 6.40 -1.32
CA LEU A 55 7.39 7.14 -0.22
C LEU A 55 6.60 8.39 0.16
N CYS A 56 6.13 9.18 -0.82
CA CYS A 56 5.27 10.34 -0.57
C CYS A 56 3.98 9.94 0.16
N VAL A 57 3.32 8.86 -0.28
CA VAL A 57 2.12 8.31 0.37
C VAL A 57 2.41 7.92 1.82
N ASN A 58 3.49 7.20 2.10
CA ASN A 58 3.86 6.79 3.46
C ASN A 58 4.20 7.98 4.37
N ILE A 59 4.95 8.96 3.86
CA ILE A 59 5.32 10.16 4.62
C ILE A 59 4.07 10.96 4.96
N THR A 60 3.23 11.26 3.97
CA THR A 60 2.00 12.04 4.18
C THR A 60 1.01 11.31 5.10
N ALA A 61 0.93 9.98 5.03
CA ALA A 61 0.07 9.18 5.91
C ALA A 61 0.41 9.34 7.40
N LEU A 62 1.67 9.60 7.76
CA LEU A 62 2.08 9.82 9.16
C LEU A 62 1.44 11.07 9.79
N PHE A 63 0.99 12.01 8.95
CA PHE A 63 0.44 13.28 9.37
C PHE A 63 -1.09 13.34 9.27
N ILE A 64 -1.74 12.37 8.64
CA ILE A 64 -3.19 12.36 8.44
C ILE A 64 -3.83 11.64 9.63
N HIS A 65 -4.39 12.41 10.56
CA HIS A 65 -5.05 11.90 11.75
C HIS A 65 -6.56 12.01 11.59
N GLU A 66 -7.24 10.86 11.52
CA GLU A 66 -8.69 10.75 11.33
C GLU A 66 -9.26 9.70 12.29
N LEU A 67 -10.59 9.65 12.45
CA LEU A 67 -11.32 8.71 13.33
C LEU A 67 -11.20 8.99 14.84
N GLY A 68 -10.90 10.24 15.23
CA GLY A 68 -10.80 10.63 16.65
C GLY A 68 -9.62 9.99 17.39
N MET A 69 -8.70 9.33 16.66
CA MET A 69 -7.49 8.72 17.19
C MET A 69 -6.27 9.33 16.50
N ARG A 70 -5.17 9.48 17.25
CA ARG A 70 -3.89 9.92 16.68
C ARG A 70 -3.29 8.85 15.74
N PHE A 71 -3.48 7.57 16.06
CA PHE A 71 -3.00 6.45 15.22
C PHE A 71 -4.14 5.46 14.99
N GLY A 72 -4.78 5.56 13.83
CA GLY A 72 -5.78 4.56 13.40
C GLY A 72 -5.13 3.26 12.89
N PRO A 73 -5.92 2.19 12.69
CA PRO A 73 -5.43 0.88 12.23
C PRO A 73 -4.53 0.95 10.97
N PHE A 74 -4.80 1.88 10.05
CA PHE A 74 -4.01 2.08 8.83
C PHE A 74 -2.59 2.61 9.06
N HIS A 75 -2.32 3.31 10.17
CA HIS A 75 -0.95 3.78 10.47
C HIS A 75 0.01 2.62 10.74
N TYR A 76 -0.50 1.52 11.30
CA TYR A 76 0.29 0.31 11.52
C TYR A 76 0.68 -0.40 10.21
N MET A 77 0.07 -0.02 9.07
CA MET A 77 0.47 -0.53 7.75
C MET A 77 1.69 0.21 7.17
N ILE A 78 2.03 1.40 7.67
CA ILE A 78 3.15 2.20 7.16
C ILE A 78 4.49 1.45 7.32
N PRO A 79 4.85 0.89 8.49
CA PRO A 79 6.09 0.12 8.63
C PRO A 79 6.15 -1.09 7.68
N PHE A 80 5.02 -1.76 7.46
CA PHE A 80 4.94 -2.87 6.50
C PHE A 80 5.19 -2.41 5.07
N SER A 81 4.54 -1.31 4.64
CA SER A 81 4.74 -0.73 3.31
C SER A 81 6.19 -0.30 3.08
N VAL A 82 6.79 0.38 4.06
CA VAL A 82 8.20 0.83 3.98
C VAL A 82 9.14 -0.37 3.95
N TRP A 83 8.89 -1.40 4.76
CA TRP A 83 9.68 -2.63 4.74
C TRP A 83 9.59 -3.36 3.40
N ALA A 84 8.39 -3.51 2.83
CA ALA A 84 8.19 -4.15 1.53
C ALA A 84 8.92 -3.38 0.41
N LEU A 85 8.79 -2.06 0.41
CA LEU A 85 9.48 -1.19 -0.55
C LEU A 85 11.01 -1.28 -0.40
N TYR A 86 11.50 -1.23 0.84
CA TYR A 86 12.92 -1.43 1.15
C TYR A 86 13.42 -2.77 0.63
N ARG A 87 12.69 -3.88 0.89
CA ARG A 87 13.02 -5.21 0.37
C ARG A 87 13.07 -5.24 -1.16
N GLY A 88 12.21 -4.46 -1.83
CA GLY A 88 12.20 -4.33 -3.28
C GLY A 88 13.45 -3.65 -3.84
N ILE A 89 13.94 -2.62 -3.16
CA ILE A 89 15.04 -1.76 -3.67
C ILE A 89 16.42 -2.22 -3.15
N TRP A 90 16.48 -2.73 -1.91
CA TRP A 90 17.70 -3.12 -1.20
C TRP A 90 18.68 -3.96 -2.04
N PRO A 91 18.24 -4.97 -2.81
CA PRO A 91 19.15 -5.79 -3.59
C PRO A 91 19.93 -5.05 -4.68
N PHE A 92 19.52 -3.83 -5.05
CA PHE A 92 20.17 -3.02 -6.08
C PHE A 92 20.95 -1.82 -5.54
N ILE A 93 20.68 -1.41 -4.30
CA ILE A 93 21.45 -0.34 -3.63
C ILE A 93 22.58 -0.90 -2.76
N SER A 94 22.46 -2.16 -2.31
CA SER A 94 23.50 -2.80 -1.50
C SER A 94 24.60 -3.43 -2.35
N LYS A 95 25.83 -2.94 -2.16
CA LYS A 95 27.04 -3.48 -2.81
C LYS A 95 27.28 -4.94 -2.40
N ASN A 96 27.09 -5.24 -1.12
CA ASN A 96 27.40 -6.54 -0.50
C ASN A 96 26.18 -7.49 -0.45
N PHE A 97 25.16 -7.27 -1.28
CA PHE A 97 23.98 -8.12 -1.26
C PHE A 97 24.34 -9.57 -1.63
N LYS A 98 24.00 -10.50 -0.72
CA LYS A 98 24.15 -11.95 -0.91
C LYS A 98 22.79 -12.57 -1.23
N GLY A 99 22.73 -13.36 -2.29
CA GLY A 99 21.53 -14.09 -2.70
C GLY A 99 20.89 -13.59 -4.00
N ASP A 100 19.65 -14.01 -4.22
CA ASP A 100 18.94 -13.75 -5.48
C ASP A 100 18.35 -12.33 -5.52
N ARG A 101 19.09 -11.40 -6.12
CA ARG A 101 18.71 -9.99 -6.23
C ARG A 101 17.33 -9.80 -6.85
N ILE A 102 17.06 -10.54 -7.93
CA ILE A 102 15.82 -10.42 -8.69
C ILE A 102 14.65 -11.00 -7.92
N ALA A 103 14.82 -12.15 -7.27
CA ALA A 103 13.73 -12.74 -6.51
C ALA A 103 13.36 -11.89 -5.28
N VAL A 104 14.35 -11.31 -4.59
CA VAL A 104 14.08 -10.41 -3.46
C VAL A 104 13.43 -9.11 -3.93
N HIS A 105 13.90 -8.53 -5.04
CA HIS A 105 13.28 -7.37 -5.67
C HIS A 105 11.80 -7.64 -6.03
N ILE A 106 11.51 -8.74 -6.73
CA ILE A 106 10.14 -9.08 -7.13
C ILE A 106 9.25 -9.28 -5.90
N LYS A 107 9.70 -10.04 -4.89
CA LYS A 107 8.94 -10.25 -3.64
C LYS A 107 8.59 -8.93 -2.96
N GLY A 108 9.57 -8.03 -2.81
CA GLY A 108 9.36 -6.73 -2.18
C GLY A 108 8.46 -5.80 -2.98
N MET A 109 8.72 -5.65 -4.29
CA MET A 109 7.93 -4.77 -5.16
C MET A 109 6.49 -5.25 -5.34
N VAL A 110 6.26 -6.57 -5.43
CA VAL A 110 4.90 -7.14 -5.48
C VAL A 110 4.18 -6.88 -4.16
N ALA A 111 4.83 -7.12 -3.01
CA ALA A 111 4.24 -6.84 -1.71
C ALA A 111 3.93 -5.35 -1.50
N ALA A 112 4.80 -4.45 -1.96
CA ALA A 112 4.58 -3.01 -1.89
C ALA A 112 3.40 -2.54 -2.75
N ALA A 113 3.35 -2.98 -4.02
CA ALA A 113 2.26 -2.63 -4.94
C ALA A 113 0.91 -3.18 -4.46
N LEU A 114 0.85 -4.46 -4.11
CA LEU A 114 -0.37 -5.10 -3.65
C LEU A 114 -0.78 -4.65 -2.24
N GLY A 115 0.16 -4.28 -1.38
CA GLY A 115 -0.11 -3.66 -0.08
C GLY A 115 -0.80 -2.31 -0.21
N LEU A 116 -0.42 -1.48 -1.20
CA LEU A 116 -1.12 -0.23 -1.50
C LEU A 116 -2.57 -0.48 -1.95
N TRP A 117 -2.79 -1.48 -2.80
CA TRP A 117 -4.14 -1.89 -3.19
C TRP A 117 -4.96 -2.43 -2.01
N ALA A 118 -4.35 -3.21 -1.11
CA ALA A 118 -5.00 -3.70 0.10
C ALA A 118 -5.47 -2.54 1.00
N ALA A 119 -4.60 -1.55 1.23
CA ALA A 119 -4.92 -0.35 2.00
C ALA A 119 -6.04 0.45 1.34
N PHE A 120 -6.00 0.63 0.02
CA PHE A 120 -7.06 1.32 -0.72
C PHE A 120 -8.42 0.64 -0.56
N PHE A 121 -8.51 -0.68 -0.76
CA PHE A 121 -9.79 -1.38 -0.61
C PHE A 121 -10.28 -1.36 0.84
N ALA A 122 -9.40 -1.58 1.81
CA ALA A 122 -9.78 -1.49 3.21
C ALA A 122 -10.31 -0.09 3.57
N GLU A 123 -9.67 0.98 3.10
CA GLU A 123 -10.11 2.37 3.30
C GLU A 123 -11.43 2.68 2.58
N LEU A 124 -11.58 2.23 1.33
CA LEU A 124 -12.79 2.42 0.52
C LEU A 124 -14.03 1.85 1.21
N PHE A 125 -13.91 0.63 1.75
CA PHE A 125 -15.02 -0.08 2.38
C PHE A 125 -15.44 0.50 3.72
N VAL A 126 -14.53 1.18 4.42
CA VAL A 126 -14.82 1.77 5.73
C VAL A 126 -15.23 3.24 5.65
N ARG A 127 -14.77 3.98 4.63
CA ARG A 127 -15.03 5.42 4.49
C ARG A 127 -16.20 5.78 3.59
N VAL A 128 -16.60 4.92 2.65
CA VAL A 128 -17.76 5.20 1.80
C VAL A 128 -19.02 4.69 2.51
N PRO A 129 -19.94 5.59 2.96
CA PRO A 129 -21.08 5.19 3.80
C PRO A 129 -21.94 4.11 3.16
N VAL A 130 -22.23 4.24 1.86
CA VAL A 130 -23.03 3.27 1.10
C VAL A 130 -22.38 1.88 1.10
N ILE A 131 -21.06 1.81 0.86
CA ILE A 131 -20.33 0.53 0.86
C ILE A 131 -20.30 -0.04 2.27
N ARG A 132 -20.03 0.79 3.29
CA ARG A 132 -19.99 0.38 4.69
C ARG A 132 -21.32 -0.22 5.14
N GLU A 133 -22.44 0.42 4.83
CA GLU A 133 -23.78 -0.04 5.24
C GLU A 133 -24.19 -1.36 4.58
N ILE A 134 -23.73 -1.62 3.36
CA ILE A 134 -23.95 -2.89 2.67
C ILE A 134 -23.04 -3.99 3.22
N THR A 135 -21.82 -3.65 3.64
CA THR A 135 -20.80 -4.64 4.04
C THR A 135 -20.86 -5.00 5.52
N LEU A 136 -21.23 -4.05 6.39
CA LEU A 136 -21.21 -4.23 7.84
C LEU A 136 -22.57 -3.84 8.46
N PRO A 137 -23.13 -4.67 9.37
CA PRO A 137 -24.33 -4.31 10.11
C PRO A 137 -24.15 -2.99 10.88
N LYS A 138 -25.21 -2.16 10.94
CA LYS A 138 -25.19 -0.87 11.65
C LYS A 138 -24.88 -1.00 13.16
N THR A 139 -25.07 -2.20 13.72
CA THR A 139 -24.78 -2.55 15.11
C THR A 139 -23.29 -2.76 15.40
N VAL A 140 -22.45 -2.91 14.38
CA VAL A 140 -21.01 -3.13 14.54
C VAL A 140 -20.31 -1.81 14.88
N ASN A 141 -19.53 -1.82 15.96
CA ASN A 141 -18.68 -0.68 16.34
C ASN A 141 -17.77 -0.26 15.16
N PRO A 142 -17.66 1.03 14.82
CA PRO A 142 -16.86 1.50 13.69
C PRO A 142 -15.41 1.02 13.67
N VAL A 143 -14.73 0.99 14.83
CA VAL A 143 -13.35 0.52 14.96
C VAL A 143 -13.27 -0.97 14.67
N LEU A 144 -14.16 -1.77 15.26
CA LEU A 144 -14.24 -3.21 15.01
C LEU A 144 -14.52 -3.50 13.52
N GLY A 145 -15.42 -2.74 12.90
CA GLY A 145 -15.71 -2.83 11.48
C GLY A 145 -14.48 -2.56 10.60
N ILE A 146 -13.71 -1.51 10.92
CA ILE A 146 -12.45 -1.19 10.22
C ILE A 146 -11.45 -2.32 10.38
N THR A 147 -11.30 -2.88 11.59
CA THR A 147 -10.40 -4.00 11.85
C THR A 147 -10.80 -5.25 11.06
N ILE A 148 -12.09 -5.62 11.04
CA ILE A 148 -12.58 -6.80 10.31
C ILE A 148 -12.30 -6.66 8.81
N VAL A 149 -12.69 -5.53 8.22
CA VAL A 149 -12.48 -5.26 6.79
C VAL A 149 -10.98 -5.19 6.45
N GLY A 150 -10.19 -4.53 7.29
CA GLY A 150 -8.74 -4.44 7.14
C GLY A 150 -8.06 -5.82 7.17
N VAL A 151 -8.42 -6.68 8.14
CA VAL A 151 -7.90 -8.05 8.24
C VAL A 151 -8.33 -8.88 7.03
N PHE A 152 -9.59 -8.76 6.60
CA PHE A 152 -10.08 -9.48 5.42
C PHE A 152 -9.24 -9.14 4.17
N PHE A 153 -9.09 -7.86 3.85
CA PHE A 153 -8.28 -7.46 2.69
C PHE A 153 -6.80 -7.81 2.88
N PHE A 154 -6.25 -7.68 4.08
CA PHE A 154 -4.88 -8.12 4.36
C PHE A 154 -4.68 -9.59 3.99
N LEU A 155 -5.58 -10.49 4.43
CA LEU A 155 -5.49 -11.92 4.12
C LEU A 155 -5.64 -12.20 2.63
N VAL A 156 -6.62 -11.59 1.96
CA VAL A 156 -6.82 -11.69 0.50
C VAL A 156 -5.55 -11.28 -0.23
N PHE A 157 -4.96 -10.15 0.14
CA PHE A 157 -3.76 -9.64 -0.53
C PHE A 157 -2.49 -10.42 -0.18
N VAL A 158 -2.37 -11.03 1.01
CA VAL A 158 -1.28 -11.99 1.30
C VAL A 158 -1.33 -13.17 0.32
N VAL A 159 -2.51 -13.72 0.08
CA VAL A 159 -2.71 -14.80 -0.89
C VAL A 159 -2.37 -14.32 -2.31
N LEU A 160 -2.84 -13.13 -2.71
CA LEU A 160 -2.50 -12.55 -4.02
C LEU A 160 -1.00 -12.29 -4.18
N ILE A 161 -0.31 -11.78 -3.15
CA ILE A 161 1.14 -11.55 -3.16
C ILE A 161 1.87 -12.85 -3.49
N PHE A 162 1.46 -13.95 -2.87
CA PHE A 162 2.05 -15.26 -3.16
C PHE A 162 1.85 -15.70 -4.62
N PHE A 163 0.62 -15.62 -5.14
CA PHE A 163 0.34 -16.00 -6.53
C PHE A 163 1.01 -15.08 -7.54
N VAL A 164 0.91 -13.77 -7.35
CA VAL A 164 1.51 -12.77 -8.25
C VAL A 164 3.03 -12.86 -8.22
N THR A 165 3.66 -13.06 -7.05
CA THR A 165 5.11 -13.27 -6.96
C THR A 165 5.54 -14.48 -7.78
N LYS A 166 4.85 -15.62 -7.62
CA LYS A 166 5.14 -16.84 -8.40
C LYS A 166 4.98 -16.60 -9.90
N PHE A 167 3.93 -15.89 -10.28
CA PHE A 167 3.68 -15.51 -11.67
C PHE A 167 4.81 -14.63 -12.22
N GLN A 168 5.24 -13.58 -11.51
CA GLN A 168 6.32 -12.70 -11.95
C GLN A 168 7.66 -13.44 -12.10
N LEU A 169 8.00 -14.33 -11.17
CA LEU A 169 9.22 -15.13 -11.24
C LEU A 169 9.21 -16.06 -12.48
N LYS A 170 8.05 -16.68 -12.77
CA LYS A 170 7.89 -17.54 -13.95
C LYS A 170 8.10 -16.76 -15.26
N ARG A 171 7.62 -15.52 -15.36
CA ARG A 171 7.75 -14.67 -16.57
C ARG A 171 9.20 -14.35 -16.95
N ILE A 172 10.13 -14.46 -16.01
CA ILE A 172 11.56 -14.22 -16.24
C ILE A 172 12.39 -15.52 -16.20
N GLY A 173 11.74 -16.68 -16.26
CA GLY A 173 12.42 -17.98 -16.33
C GLY A 173 12.97 -18.48 -14.99
N LYS A 174 12.67 -17.83 -13.86
CA LYS A 174 13.04 -18.37 -12.54
C LYS A 174 12.03 -19.44 -12.13
N LYS A 175 12.47 -20.70 -12.12
CA LYS A 175 11.75 -21.78 -11.43
C LYS A 175 11.95 -21.62 -9.92
N LYS A 176 10.90 -21.93 -9.16
CA LYS A 176 10.85 -21.78 -7.69
C LYS A 176 12.00 -22.50 -7.01
#